data_AF-A0A7J3A486-F1
#
_entry.id   AF-A0A7J3A486-F1
#
_cell.length_a   1.000
_cell.length_b   1.000
_cell.length_c   1.000
_cell.angle_alpha   90.00
_cell.angle_beta   90.00
_cell.angle_gamma   90.00
#
_symmetry.space_group_name_H-M   'P 1'
#
loop_
_entity.id
_entity.type
_entity.pdbx_description
1 polymer ?
#
loop_
_entity_poly.entity_id
_entity_poly.type
_entity_poly.pdbx_seq_one_letter_code
_entity_poly.pdbx_strand_id
1 'polypeptide(L)'
;MIKSEKTVTRSFRISELALKILQEDSHRQNISINTLVNQILLSYVNFDRYAKKFNFIRFSSIALRYLLESIPDEVIINVSYNAGKEISEPF
;
A
#
# COMPACT_ATOMS: atom_id res chain seq x y z
N MET A 1 19.60 21.72 6.46
CA MET A 1 18.49 22.11 5.57
C MET A 1 18.01 20.87 4.82
N ILE A 2 16.77 20.43 5.05
CA ILE A 2 16.14 19.41 4.21
C ILE A 2 15.94 20.06 2.84
N LYS A 3 16.64 19.56 1.82
CA LYS A 3 16.57 20.08 0.46
C LYS A 3 15.12 19.85 -0.03
N SER A 4 14.40 20.90 -0.40
CA SER A 4 13.06 20.75 -0.95
C SER A 4 13.15 19.87 -2.20
N GLU A 5 12.32 18.83 -2.24
CA GLU A 5 12.29 17.91 -3.37
C GLU A 5 11.82 18.68 -4.61
N LYS A 6 12.59 18.61 -5.70
CA LYS A 6 12.23 19.29 -6.95
C LYS A 6 11.07 18.55 -7.60
N THR A 7 9.92 19.19 -7.71
CA THR A 7 8.78 18.68 -8.46
C THR A 7 8.97 18.89 -9.96
N VAL A 8 8.57 17.90 -10.76
CA VAL A 8 8.60 17.99 -12.23
C VAL A 8 7.20 17.75 -12.79
N THR A 9 6.78 18.58 -13.76
CA THR A 9 5.49 18.40 -14.44
C THR A 9 5.55 17.25 -15.42
N ARG A 10 4.56 16.36 -15.35
CA ARG A 10 4.35 15.26 -16.30
C ARG A 10 2.86 15.14 -16.62
N SER A 11 2.55 14.87 -17.87
CA SER A 11 1.18 14.69 -18.36
C SER A 11 1.01 13.25 -18.86
N PHE A 12 -0.08 12.61 -18.45
CA PHE A 12 -0.42 11.25 -18.84
C PHE A 12 -1.87 11.18 -19.27
N ARG A 13 -2.20 10.23 -20.15
CA ARG A 13 -3.60 9.90 -20.46
C ARG A 13 -4.12 8.97 -19.37
N ILE A 14 -5.31 9.25 -18.88
CA ILE A 14 -6.05 8.40 -17.94
C ILE A 14 -7.48 8.23 -18.43
N SER A 15 -8.15 7.16 -18.00
CA SER A 15 -9.57 6.98 -18.28
C SER A 15 -10.39 8.09 -17.63
N GLU A 16 -11.43 8.55 -18.31
CA GLU A 16 -12.37 9.54 -17.77
C GLU A 16 -13.01 9.07 -16.45
N LEU A 17 -13.35 7.78 -16.35
CA LEU A 17 -13.88 7.18 -15.12
C LEU A 17 -12.91 7.35 -13.94
N ALA A 18 -11.62 7.04 -14.14
CA ALA A 18 -10.60 7.22 -13.10
C ALA A 18 -10.46 8.69 -12.71
N LEU A 19 -10.48 9.63 -13.67
CA LEU A 19 -10.44 11.06 -13.36
C LEU A 19 -11.61 11.47 -12.46
N LYS A 20 -12.83 11.02 -12.79
CA LYS A 20 -14.04 11.31 -12.01
C LYS A 20 -13.92 10.80 -10.57
N ILE A 21 -13.49 9.55 -10.38
CA ILE A 21 -13.32 8.96 -9.04
C ILE A 21 -12.25 9.73 -8.24
N LEU A 22 -11.12 10.07 -8.87
CA LEU A 22 -10.06 10.86 -8.23
C LEU A 22 -10.54 12.26 -7.84
N GLN A 23 -11.39 12.88 -8.65
CA GLN A 23 -12.03 14.16 -8.32
C GLN A 23 -12.91 14.05 -7.09
N GLU A 24 -13.79 13.06 -7.05
CA GLU A 24 -14.66 12.78 -5.90
C GLU A 24 -13.85 12.53 -4.62
N ASP A 25 -12.78 11.72 -4.71
CA ASP A 25 -11.88 11.43 -3.58
C ASP A 25 -11.13 12.67 -3.08
N SER A 26 -10.59 13.46 -4.00
CA SER A 26 -9.86 14.68 -3.65
C SER A 26 -10.75 15.70 -2.95
N HIS A 27 -12.01 15.82 -3.41
CA HIS A 27 -13.03 16.65 -2.77
C HIS A 27 -13.37 16.14 -1.37
N ARG A 28 -13.61 14.82 -1.21
CA ARG A 28 -13.88 14.21 0.11
C ARG A 28 -12.74 14.44 1.11
N GLN A 29 -11.50 14.51 0.63
CA GLN A 29 -10.30 14.72 1.44
C GLN A 29 -9.91 16.20 1.59
N ASN A 30 -10.63 17.14 0.97
CA ASN A 30 -10.28 18.56 0.91
C ASN A 30 -8.85 18.83 0.40
N ILE A 31 -8.42 18.11 -0.65
CA ILE A 31 -7.11 18.29 -1.29
C ILE A 31 -7.27 18.47 -2.80
N SER A 32 -6.23 18.98 -3.46
CA SER A 32 -6.24 19.06 -4.93
C SER A 32 -6.08 17.67 -5.56
N ILE A 33 -6.61 17.50 -6.78
CA ILE A 33 -6.39 16.29 -7.59
C ILE A 33 -4.89 16.01 -7.74
N ASN A 34 -4.08 17.05 -7.97
CA ASN A 34 -2.63 16.91 -8.13
C ASN A 34 -1.97 16.39 -6.84
N THR A 35 -2.43 16.84 -5.68
CA THR A 35 -1.96 16.35 -4.37
C THR A 35 -2.29 14.88 -4.21
N LEU A 36 -3.53 14.48 -4.50
CA LEU A 36 -3.97 13.08 -4.42
C LEU A 36 -3.19 12.18 -5.38
N VAL A 37 -3.02 12.61 -6.63
CA VAL A 37 -2.25 11.87 -7.64
C VAL A 37 -0.79 11.73 -7.20
N ASN A 38 -0.18 12.77 -6.65
CA ASN A 38 1.17 12.69 -6.11
C ASN A 38 1.27 11.71 -4.95
N GLN A 39 0.30 11.69 -4.02
CA GLN A 39 0.25 10.71 -2.93
C GLN A 39 0.13 9.27 -3.45
N ILE A 40 -0.70 9.02 -4.47
CA ILE A 40 -0.84 7.69 -5.10
C ILE A 40 0.49 7.26 -5.75
N LEU A 41 1.15 8.17 -6.47
CA LEU A 41 2.47 7.89 -7.07
C LEU A 41 3.51 7.57 -6.00
N LEU A 42 3.53 8.32 -4.90
CA LEU A 42 4.44 8.07 -3.77
C LEU A 42 4.13 6.74 -3.07
N SER A 43 2.85 6.38 -2.87
CA SER A 43 2.44 5.08 -2.34
C SER A 43 3.03 3.93 -3.18
N TYR A 44 2.93 4.06 -4.50
CA TYR A 44 3.48 3.06 -5.41
C TYR A 44 5.01 2.93 -5.31
N VAL A 45 5.72 4.07 -5.32
CA VAL A 45 7.19 4.11 -5.24
C VAL A 45 7.70 3.60 -3.88
N ASN A 46 6.99 3.90 -2.81
CA ASN A 46 7.44 3.58 -1.46
C ASN A 46 7.09 2.14 -1.06
N PHE A 47 5.93 1.63 -1.48
CA PHE A 47 5.43 0.37 -0.96
C PHE A 47 4.86 -0.57 -2.03
N ASP A 48 3.91 -0.14 -2.86
CA ASP A 48 3.13 -1.11 -3.66
C ASP A 48 3.99 -1.90 -4.66
N ARG A 49 5.06 -1.30 -5.20
CA ARG A 49 6.00 -2.02 -6.09
C ARG A 49 6.70 -3.18 -5.40
N TYR A 50 7.03 -3.03 -4.12
CA TYR A 50 7.67 -4.09 -3.32
C TYR A 50 6.62 -5.08 -2.86
N ALA A 51 5.42 -4.61 -2.50
CA ALA A 51 4.34 -5.45 -2.07
C ALA A 51 3.90 -6.47 -3.12
N LYS A 52 3.85 -6.06 -4.40
CA LYS A 52 3.63 -6.98 -5.51
C LYS A 52 4.72 -8.04 -5.64
N LYS A 53 5.99 -7.69 -5.41
CA LYS A 53 7.12 -8.62 -5.52
C LYS A 53 7.03 -9.75 -4.48
N PHE A 54 6.57 -9.43 -3.28
CA PHE A 54 6.49 -10.36 -2.15
C PHE A 54 5.08 -10.95 -1.92
N ASN A 55 4.18 -10.82 -2.91
CA ASN A 55 2.79 -11.33 -2.83
C ASN A 55 2.04 -10.88 -1.55
N PHE A 56 2.25 -9.65 -1.08
CA PHE A 56 1.53 -9.17 0.09
C PHE A 56 0.03 -9.06 -0.18
N ILE A 57 -0.76 -9.53 0.80
CA ILE A 57 -2.21 -9.43 0.80
C ILE A 57 -2.60 -8.23 1.67
N ARG A 58 -3.50 -7.39 1.16
CA ARG A 58 -4.09 -6.29 1.95
C ARG A 58 -5.23 -6.82 2.81
N PHE A 59 -5.11 -6.64 4.12
CA PHE A 59 -6.16 -6.94 5.10
C PHE A 59 -6.64 -5.65 5.78
N SER A 60 -7.92 -5.57 6.12
CA SER A 60 -8.37 -4.54 7.05
C SER A 60 -7.79 -4.84 8.44
N SER A 61 -7.44 -3.82 9.20
CA SER A 61 -6.89 -3.97 10.56
C SER A 61 -7.85 -4.76 11.46
N ILE A 62 -9.15 -4.53 11.30
CA ILE A 62 -10.21 -5.23 12.04
C ILE A 62 -10.25 -6.73 11.66
N ALA A 63 -10.21 -7.06 10.37
CA ALA A 63 -10.22 -8.45 9.94
C ALA A 63 -8.96 -9.19 10.40
N LEU A 64 -7.79 -8.54 10.29
CA LEU A 64 -6.53 -9.12 10.79
C LEU A 64 -6.60 -9.37 12.29
N ARG A 65 -7.14 -8.41 13.07
CA ARG A 65 -7.30 -8.57 14.51
C ARG A 65 -8.15 -9.77 14.87
N TYR A 66 -9.36 -9.87 14.31
CA TYR A 66 -10.25 -11.00 14.60
C TYR A 66 -9.67 -12.34 14.11
N LEU A 67 -8.98 -12.34 12.97
CA LEU A 67 -8.27 -13.52 12.51
C LEU A 67 -7.23 -13.96 13.53
N LEU A 68 -6.36 -13.06 13.99
CA LEU A 68 -5.32 -13.37 14.98
C LEU A 68 -5.92 -13.82 16.33
N GLU A 69 -6.98 -13.15 16.81
CA GLU A 69 -7.67 -13.52 18.05
C GLU A 69 -8.36 -14.91 17.97
N SER A 70 -8.68 -15.39 16.78
CA SER A 70 -9.34 -16.69 16.56
C SER A 70 -8.38 -17.88 16.49
N ILE A 71 -7.07 -17.63 16.35
CA ILE A 71 -6.07 -18.68 16.14
C ILE A 71 -5.45 -19.07 17.49
N PRO A 72 -5.41 -20.37 17.85
CA PRO A 72 -4.70 -20.82 19.06
C PRO A 72 -3.21 -20.49 19.02
N ASP A 73 -2.63 -20.15 20.16
CA ASP A 73 -1.22 -19.73 20.28
C ASP A 73 -0.23 -20.72 19.64
N GLU A 74 -0.46 -22.02 19.80
CA GLU A 74 0.39 -23.07 19.21
C GLU A 74 0.44 -23.00 17.67
N VAL A 75 -0.70 -22.68 17.05
CA VAL A 75 -0.80 -22.51 15.60
C VAL A 75 -0.05 -21.25 15.17
N ILE A 76 -0.17 -20.15 15.92
CA ILE A 76 0.57 -18.91 15.64
C ILE A 76 2.09 -19.15 15.68
N ILE A 77 2.57 -19.88 16.69
CA ILE A 77 3.99 -20.23 16.84
C ILE A 77 4.48 -21.05 15.63
N ASN A 78 3.75 -22.09 15.26
CA ASN A 78 4.14 -22.96 14.15
C ASN A 78 4.14 -22.23 12.79
N VAL A 79 3.09 -21.44 12.52
CA VAL A 79 3.00 -20.62 11.30
C VAL A 79 4.15 -19.63 11.23
N SER A 80 4.45 -18.93 12.33
CA SER A 80 5.54 -17.94 12.37
C SER A 80 6.92 -18.57 12.15
N TYR A 81 7.17 -19.76 12.73
CA TYR A 81 8.40 -20.51 12.52
C TYR A 81 8.58 -20.92 11.04
N ASN A 82 7.53 -21.45 10.42
CA ASN A 82 7.57 -21.86 9.02
C ASN A 82 7.72 -20.67 8.06
N ALA A 83 7.02 -19.56 8.31
CA ALA A 83 7.18 -18.33 7.52
C ALA A 83 8.61 -17.78 7.61
N GLY A 84 9.22 -17.77 8.79
CA GLY A 84 10.62 -17.36 8.98
C GLY A 84 11.61 -18.26 8.22
N LYS A 85 11.34 -19.56 8.16
CA LYS A 85 12.13 -20.54 7.40
C LYS A 85 12.05 -20.32 5.88
N GLU A 86 10.85 -20.07 5.34
CA GLU A 86 10.69 -19.80 3.91
C GLU A 86 11.33 -18.47 3.48
N ILE A 87 11.29 -17.43 4.33
CA ILE A 87 11.88 -16.12 4.03
C ILE A 87 13.43 -16.15 4.11
N SER A 88 14.00 -17.11 4.83
CA SER A 88 15.45 -17.24 5.03
C SER A 88 16.15 -18.16 4.02
N GLU A 89 15.42 -18.79 3.09
CA GLU A 89 16.06 -19.38 1.91
C GLU A 89 16.55 -18.26 0.96
N PRO A 90 17.85 -18.20 0.65
CA PRO A 90 18.39 -17.14 -0.18
C PRO A 90 17.88 -17.30 -1.62
N PHE A 91 17.33 -16.20 -2.16
CA PHE A 91 17.10 -16.01 -3.58
C PHE A 91 18.38 -16.19 -4.41
#